data_AF-A0A968XQ64-F1
#
_entry.id   AF-A0A968XQ64-F1
#
_cell.length_a   1.000
_cell.length_b   1.000
_cell.length_c   1.000
_cell.angle_alpha   90.00
_cell.angle_beta   90.00
_cell.angle_gamma   90.00
#
_symmetry.space_group_name_H-M   'P 1'
#
loop_
_entity.id
_entity.type
_entity.pdbx_description
1 polymer ?
#
loop_
_entity_poly.entity_id
_entity_poly.type
_entity_poly.pdbx_seq_one_letter_code
_entity_poly.pdbx_strand_id
1 'polypeptide(L)'
;MKAILIQDHKAKNPHFDRLLDLQAKRFGYKYDVPRDVVVKSGTTIEGPDVWRLVRLGAAVPHDQECRDRCGLTSEQIASKVASYEFIHRGISRLHRQAFREGRMNGYDDNGNPTLDGKPVKI
;
A
#
# COMPACT_ATOMS: atom_id res chain seq x y z
N MET A 1 -16.81 1.42 11.27
CA MET A 1 -15.49 0.77 11.14
C MET A 1 -14.50 1.64 10.41
N LYS A 2 -13.32 1.81 11.01
CA LYS A 2 -12.27 2.71 10.54
C LYS A 2 -10.89 2.04 10.63
N ALA A 3 -10.03 2.33 9.65
CA ALA A 3 -8.63 1.89 9.65
C ALA A 3 -7.72 3.04 9.21
N ILE A 4 -6.46 3.04 9.64
CA ILE A 4 -5.45 4.01 9.19
C ILE A 4 -4.54 3.33 8.19
N LEU A 5 -4.37 3.93 7.01
CA LEU A 5 -3.41 3.44 6.02
C LEU A 5 -1.98 3.61 6.49
N ILE A 6 -1.13 2.61 6.27
CA ILE A 6 0.29 2.66 6.69
C ILE A 6 1.17 3.11 5.52
N GLN A 7 0.70 2.91 4.28
CA GLN A 7 1.41 3.28 3.05
C GLN A 7 0.46 3.99 2.10
N ASP A 8 1.03 4.74 1.16
CA ASP A 8 0.27 5.38 0.08
C ASP A 8 -0.45 4.31 -0.75
N HIS A 9 -1.72 4.56 -1.08
CA HIS A 9 -2.53 3.62 -1.84
C HIS A 9 -3.23 4.28 -3.01
N LYS A 10 -3.28 3.61 -4.17
CA LYS A 10 -4.05 4.08 -5.32
C LYS A 10 -5.50 3.64 -5.17
N ALA A 11 -6.39 4.58 -4.93
CA ALA A 11 -7.83 4.36 -4.92
C ALA A 11 -8.46 4.84 -6.21
N LYS A 12 -9.64 4.32 -6.54
CA LYS A 12 -10.44 4.85 -7.65
C LYS A 12 -10.88 6.27 -7.31
N ASN A 13 -10.70 7.19 -8.26
CA ASN A 13 -11.19 8.54 -8.09
C ASN A 13 -12.72 8.53 -8.12
N PRO A 14 -13.42 8.96 -7.06
CA PRO A 14 -14.88 8.99 -7.05
C PRO A 14 -15.46 9.96 -8.08
N HIS A 15 -14.68 10.95 -8.52
CA HIS A 15 -15.08 11.91 -9.54
C HIS A 15 -14.81 11.43 -10.97
N PHE A 16 -14.11 10.29 -11.15
CA PHE A 16 -13.87 9.74 -12.46
C PHE A 16 -15.12 9.07 -13.01
N ASP A 17 -15.63 9.60 -14.13
CA ASP A 17 -16.72 9.02 -14.88
C ASP A 17 -16.19 8.38 -16.17
N ARG A 18 -16.40 7.06 -16.27
CA ARG A 18 -15.97 6.26 -17.43
C ARG A 18 -16.70 6.65 -18.71
N LEU A 19 -17.98 7.05 -18.64
CA LEU A 19 -18.76 7.44 -19.80
C LEU A 19 -18.28 8.78 -20.34
N LEU A 20 -17.99 9.74 -19.46
CA LEU A 20 -17.45 11.03 -19.86
C LEU A 20 -16.05 10.90 -20.47
N ASP A 21 -15.18 10.05 -19.92
CA ASP A 21 -13.87 9.74 -20.51
C ASP A 21 -14.01 9.17 -21.95
N LEU A 22 -14.96 8.24 -22.15
CA LEU A 22 -15.22 7.66 -23.47
C LEU A 22 -15.82 8.68 -24.45
N GLN A 23 -16.72 9.54 -24.00
CA GLN A 23 -17.29 10.61 -24.82
C GLN A 23 -16.22 11.63 -25.19
N ALA A 24 -15.39 12.07 -24.25
CA ALA A 24 -14.29 13.00 -24.50
C ALA A 24 -13.34 12.44 -25.57
N LYS A 25 -12.95 11.17 -25.46
CA LYS A 25 -12.16 10.46 -26.48
C LYS A 25 -12.86 10.40 -27.84
N ARG A 26 -14.17 10.17 -27.87
CA ARG A 26 -14.96 10.13 -29.11
C ARG A 26 -15.03 11.49 -29.81
N PHE A 27 -15.13 12.57 -29.05
CA PHE A 27 -15.27 13.93 -29.59
C PHE A 27 -13.95 14.71 -29.65
N GLY A 28 -12.82 14.11 -29.29
CA GLY A 28 -11.49 14.70 -29.40
C GLY A 28 -11.13 15.70 -28.30
N TYR A 29 -11.86 15.72 -27.18
CA TYR A 29 -11.57 16.56 -26.03
C TYR A 29 -10.81 15.80 -24.95
N LYS A 30 -10.06 16.52 -24.11
CA LYS A 30 -9.32 15.94 -22.98
C LYS A 30 -10.23 15.84 -21.75
N TYR A 31 -10.27 14.66 -21.14
CA TYR A 31 -10.93 14.47 -19.83
C TYR A 31 -9.86 14.57 -18.73
N ASP A 32 -9.86 15.69 -18.01
CA ASP A 32 -8.78 16.02 -17.06
C ASP A 32 -8.91 15.35 -15.69
N VAL A 33 -9.98 14.58 -15.45
CA VAL A 33 -10.17 13.90 -14.17
C VAL A 33 -9.36 12.59 -14.17
N PRO A 34 -8.37 12.44 -13.27
CA PRO A 34 -7.57 11.23 -13.22
C PRO A 34 -8.41 10.06 -12.76
N ARG A 35 -8.17 8.89 -13.34
CA ARG A 35 -8.90 7.64 -13.00
C ARG A 35 -8.69 7.19 -11.57
N ASP A 36 -7.49 7.41 -11.05
CA ASP A 36 -7.06 6.96 -9.75
C ASP A 36 -6.52 8.16 -8.96
N VAL A 37 -6.76 8.16 -7.65
CA VAL A 37 -6.22 9.13 -6.69
C VAL A 37 -5.30 8.40 -5.72
N VAL A 38 -4.24 9.08 -5.29
CA VAL A 38 -3.34 8.56 -4.26
C VAL A 38 -3.87 8.99 -2.90
N VAL A 39 -4.29 8.02 -2.10
CA VAL A 39 -4.62 8.23 -0.69
C VAL A 39 -3.34 8.09 0.11
N LYS A 40 -3.02 9.11 0.90
CA LYS A 40 -1.76 9.19 1.64
C LYS A 40 -1.76 8.28 2.87
N SER A 41 -0.59 7.72 3.21
CA SER A 41 -0.36 7.07 4.50
C SER A 41 -0.80 7.97 5.66
N GLY A 42 -1.33 7.39 6.73
CA GLY A 42 -1.89 8.11 7.87
C GLY A 42 -3.35 8.53 7.71
N THR A 43 -3.92 8.40 6.50
CA THR A 43 -5.33 8.73 6.26
C THR A 43 -6.23 7.68 6.90
N THR A 44 -7.21 8.13 7.67
CA THR A 44 -8.29 7.28 8.19
C THR A 44 -9.28 7.00 7.07
N ILE A 45 -9.44 5.72 6.76
CA ILE A 45 -10.43 5.23 5.81
C ILE A 45 -11.60 4.62 6.55
N GLU A 46 -12.81 4.86 6.05
CA GLU A 46 -14.05 4.38 6.65
C GLU A 46 -14.81 3.51 5.65
N GLY A 47 -15.39 2.42 6.14
CA GLY A 47 -16.20 1.55 5.30
C GLY A 47 -16.36 0.14 5.88
N PRO A 48 -17.33 -0.64 5.38
CA PRO A 48 -17.63 -1.97 5.91
C PRO A 48 -16.53 -3.01 5.64
N ASP A 49 -15.66 -2.76 4.66
CA ASP A 49 -14.62 -3.69 4.20
C ASP A 49 -13.19 -3.24 4.53
N VAL A 50 -13.00 -2.17 5.30
CA VAL A 50 -11.65 -1.65 5.63
C VAL A 50 -10.80 -2.65 6.42
N TRP A 51 -11.42 -3.56 7.19
CA TRP A 51 -10.75 -4.66 7.88
C TRP A 51 -9.95 -5.58 6.93
N ARG A 52 -10.33 -5.68 5.65
CA ARG A 52 -9.59 -6.47 4.66
C ARG A 52 -8.21 -5.88 4.38
N LEU A 53 -8.08 -4.56 4.39
CA LEU A 53 -6.80 -3.87 4.23
C LEU A 53 -5.88 -4.12 5.42
N VAL A 54 -6.44 -4.24 6.62
CA VAL A 54 -5.69 -4.65 7.81
C VAL A 54 -5.17 -6.08 7.66
N ARG A 55 -5.99 -7.02 7.19
CA ARG A 55 -5.55 -8.41 6.95
C ARG A 55 -4.48 -8.54 5.87
N LEU A 56 -4.46 -7.62 4.91
CA LEU A 56 -3.40 -7.51 3.90
C LEU A 56 -2.11 -6.89 4.45
N GLY A 57 -2.17 -6.17 5.58
CA GLY A 57 -1.04 -5.43 6.14
C GLY A 57 -0.86 -4.02 5.58
N ALA A 58 -1.82 -3.53 4.79
CA ALA A 58 -1.78 -2.19 4.20
C ALA A 58 -2.29 -1.09 5.16
N ALA A 59 -3.01 -1.48 6.21
CA ALA A 59 -3.63 -0.59 7.19
C ALA A 59 -3.53 -1.17 8.61
N VAL A 60 -3.69 -0.31 9.63
CA VAL A 60 -3.91 -0.70 11.03
C VAL A 60 -5.34 -0.38 11.45
N PRO A 61 -5.94 -1.15 12.36
CA PRO A 61 -7.29 -0.87 12.83
C PRO A 61 -7.29 0.41 13.69
N HIS A 62 -8.25 1.30 13.42
CA HIS A 62 -8.38 2.57 14.15
C HIS A 62 -9.40 2.48 15.28
N ASP A 63 -10.51 1.77 15.07
CA ASP A 63 -11.56 1.54 16.06
C ASP A 63 -11.64 0.07 16.50
N GLN A 64 -12.35 -0.17 17.60
CA GLN A 64 -12.53 -1.52 18.16
C GLN A 64 -13.33 -2.42 17.21
N GLU A 65 -14.34 -1.87 16.52
CA GLU A 65 -15.11 -2.59 15.51
C GLU A 65 -14.20 -3.19 14.42
N CYS A 66 -13.18 -2.46 13.96
CA CYS A 66 -12.22 -2.97 12.99
C CYS A 66 -11.33 -4.06 13.58
N ARG A 67 -10.89 -3.90 14.84
CA ARG A 67 -10.07 -4.91 15.55
C ARG A 67 -10.82 -6.23 15.66
N ASP A 68 -12.04 -6.18 16.16
CA ASP A 68 -12.88 -7.36 16.41
C ASP A 68 -13.18 -8.10 15.09
N ARG A 69 -13.50 -7.36 14.03
CA ARG A 69 -13.79 -7.95 12.72
C ARG A 69 -12.56 -8.48 12.00
N CYS A 70 -11.40 -7.87 12.21
CA CYS A 70 -10.14 -8.37 11.66
C CYS A 70 -9.75 -9.72 12.30
N GLY A 71 -10.04 -9.89 13.59
CA GLY A 71 -9.80 -11.14 14.32
C GLY A 71 -8.31 -11.51 14.42
N LEU A 72 -7.41 -10.53 14.32
CA LEU A 72 -5.97 -10.71 14.43
C LEU A 72 -5.46 -10.09 15.74
N THR A 73 -4.47 -10.75 16.33
CA THR A 73 -3.68 -10.21 17.44
C THR A 73 -2.79 -9.05 16.98
N SER A 74 -2.34 -8.21 17.91
CA SER A 74 -1.43 -7.10 17.63
C SER A 74 -0.14 -7.58 16.94
N GLU A 75 0.39 -8.73 17.37
CA GLU A 75 1.60 -9.34 16.83
C GLU A 75 1.38 -9.83 15.39
N GLN A 76 0.22 -10.41 15.10
CA GLN A 76 -0.15 -10.82 13.75
C GLN A 76 -0.32 -9.63 12.82
N ILE A 77 -0.93 -8.53 13.30
CA ILE A 77 -1.06 -7.29 12.55
C ILE A 77 0.34 -6.74 12.23
N ALA A 78 1.21 -6.61 13.21
CA ALA A 78 2.59 -6.15 12.98
C ALA A 78 3.34 -7.02 11.96
N SER A 79 3.20 -8.34 12.04
CA SER A 79 3.78 -9.28 11.08
C SER A 79 3.23 -9.11 9.66
N LYS A 80 1.92 -8.84 9.51
CA LYS A 80 1.29 -8.54 8.22
C LYS A 80 1.80 -7.21 7.65
N VAL A 81 1.90 -6.18 8.47
CA VAL A 81 2.42 -4.87 8.07
C VAL A 81 3.85 -4.98 7.55
N ALA A 82 4.73 -5.64 8.30
CA ALA A 82 6.10 -5.90 7.84
C ALA A 82 6.13 -6.72 6.54
N SER A 83 5.28 -7.73 6.44
CA SER A 83 5.17 -8.56 5.22
C SER A 83 4.73 -7.76 4.00
N TYR A 84 3.79 -6.83 4.19
CA TYR A 84 3.28 -5.95 3.15
C TYR A 84 4.38 -5.00 2.67
N GLU A 85 5.19 -4.46 3.57
CA GLU A 85 6.32 -3.60 3.20
C GLU A 85 7.33 -4.30 2.29
N PHE A 86 7.69 -5.58 2.58
CA PHE A 86 8.58 -6.33 1.68
C PHE A 86 8.00 -6.45 0.27
N ILE A 87 6.71 -6.74 0.16
CA ILE A 87 6.04 -6.90 -1.14
C ILE A 87 6.02 -5.55 -1.88
N HIS A 88 5.63 -4.49 -1.18
CA HIS A 88 5.53 -3.15 -1.75
C HIS A 88 6.87 -2.62 -2.26
N ARG A 89 7.96 -2.89 -1.53
CA ARG A 89 9.32 -2.52 -1.93
C ARG A 89 10.00 -3.52 -2.88
N GLY A 90 9.30 -4.60 -3.26
CA GLY A 90 9.88 -5.63 -4.14
C GLY A 90 11.01 -6.45 -3.51
N ILE A 91 11.08 -6.53 -2.17
CA ILE A 91 12.12 -7.26 -1.45
C ILE A 91 11.94 -8.78 -1.60
N SER A 92 12.87 -9.40 -2.33
CA SER A 92 13.01 -10.85 -2.43
C SER A 92 13.00 -11.52 -1.07
N ARG A 93 12.39 -12.71 -0.99
CA ARG A 93 12.28 -13.52 0.23
C ARG A 93 13.66 -13.80 0.86
N LEU A 94 14.69 -13.99 0.04
CA LEU A 94 16.06 -14.28 0.49
C LEU A 94 16.67 -13.11 1.26
N HIS A 95 16.28 -11.87 0.95
CA HIS A 95 16.86 -10.68 1.55
C HIS A 95 15.96 -9.99 2.60
N ARG A 96 14.79 -10.58 2.92
CA ARG A 96 13.88 -10.01 3.93
C ARG A 96 14.52 -9.90 5.32
N GLN A 97 15.37 -10.87 5.69
CA GLN A 97 16.10 -10.85 6.95
C GLN A 97 17.03 -9.62 7.00
N ALA A 98 17.82 -9.42 5.96
CA ALA A 98 18.74 -8.30 5.86
C ALA A 98 18.03 -6.94 5.81
N PHE A 99 16.88 -6.86 5.13
CA PHE A 99 16.04 -5.66 5.15
C PHE A 99 15.53 -5.36 6.56
N ARG A 100 15.02 -6.37 7.30
CA ARG A 100 14.55 -6.20 8.69
C ARG A 100 15.66 -5.73 9.62
N GLU A 101 16.88 -6.21 9.41
CA GLU A 101 18.06 -5.83 10.18
C GLU A 101 18.65 -4.48 9.74
N GLY A 102 18.06 -3.80 8.75
CA GLY A 102 18.55 -2.53 8.23
C GLY A 102 19.85 -2.63 7.43
N ARG A 103 20.25 -3.85 7.03
CA ARG A 103 21.44 -4.08 6.19
C ARG A 103 21.21 -3.75 4.71
N MET A 104 19.97 -3.50 4.31
CA MET A 104 19.58 -3.02 2.98
C MET A 104 18.26 -2.26 3.03
N ASN A 105 17.99 -1.42 2.03
CA ASN A 105 16.73 -0.68 1.87
C ASN A 105 16.05 -0.86 0.49
N GLY A 106 16.70 -1.57 -0.45
CA GLY A 106 16.16 -1.81 -1.79
C GLY A 106 17.13 -2.55 -2.71
N TYR A 107 16.94 -2.37 -4.01
CA TYR A 107 17.84 -2.85 -5.05
C TYR A 107 18.30 -1.69 -5.94
N ASP A 108 19.45 -1.84 -6.58
CA ASP A 108 19.83 -1.00 -7.72
C ASP A 108 19.11 -1.45 -9.01
N ASP A 109 19.37 -0.75 -10.11
CA ASP A 109 18.81 -1.05 -11.44
C ASP A 109 19.25 -2.44 -11.98
N ASN A 110 20.32 -3.01 -11.41
CA ASN A 110 20.84 -4.34 -11.77
C ASN A 110 20.29 -5.45 -10.86
N GLY A 111 19.46 -5.13 -9.87
CA GLY A 111 18.92 -6.09 -8.91
C GLY A 111 19.88 -6.46 -7.78
N ASN A 112 20.97 -5.72 -7.58
CA ASN A 112 21.86 -5.92 -6.44
C ASN A 112 21.28 -5.25 -5.20
N PRO A 113 21.39 -5.86 -4.01
CA PRO A 113 20.93 -5.22 -2.78
C PRO A 113 21.66 -3.92 -2.51
N THR A 114 20.94 -2.89 -2.08
CA THR A 114 21.50 -1.57 -1.76
C THR A 114 21.14 -1.11 -0.36
N LEU A 115 22.01 -0.27 0.20
CA LEU A 115 21.75 0.53 1.40
C LEU A 115 22.15 1.97 1.08
N ASP A 116 21.22 2.90 1.24
CA ASP A 116 21.39 4.34 0.94
C ASP A 116 21.99 4.61 -0.45
N GLY A 117 21.55 3.82 -1.44
CA GLY A 117 21.99 3.92 -2.83
C GLY A 117 23.34 3.28 -3.15
N LYS A 118 24.01 2.67 -2.16
CA LYS A 118 25.27 1.95 -2.36
C LYS A 118 25.04 0.44 -2.36
N PRO A 119 25.68 -0.33 -3.27
CA PRO A 119 25.57 -1.77 -3.28
C PRO A 119 26.15 -2.37 -2.01
N VAL A 120 25.45 -3.36 -1.44
CA VAL A 120 25.85 -4.09 -0.24
C VAL A 120 25.86 -5.58 -0.49
N LYS A 121 26.76 -6.29 0.17
CA LYS A 121 26.84 -7.75 0.14
C LYS A 121 26.11 -8.31 1.36
N ILE A 122 25.17 -9.23 1.13
CA ILE A 122 24.23 -9.73 2.14
C ILE A 122 24.44 -11.21 2.41
#